data_AF-A0A103XCA6-F1
#
_entry.id   AF-A0A103XCA6-F1
#
_cell.length_a   1.000
_cell.length_b   1.000
_cell.length_c   1.000
_cell.angle_alpha   90.00
_cell.angle_beta   90.00
_cell.angle_gamma   90.00
#
_symmetry.space_group_name_H-M   'P 1'
#
loop_
_entity.id
_entity.type
_entity.pdbx_description
1 polymer ?
#
loop_
_entity_poly.entity_id
_entity_poly.type
_entity_poly.pdbx_seq_one_letter_code
_entity_poly.pdbx_strand_id
1 'polypeptide(L)'
;MATTMSKISRLAATGRALAASSTSRRHLSLQTALFCSRNSTYSYAQPSHWFSSLDKVTGGQNCDGWKVCYSSVASAARELHEKDLPQSNRNYVPNDVVLYQYQACPFCNKVKAFLEYYDIPYKIVEVNPINKKEIKWSDYRKVPILMVDGEQMVNSSDIIDKMFQRIHPDSISEDDEAQKWRGWVDNHLVHVLSPNIYRSPSEALESFDYITGHGNFSFTERLVAKYAGAAAMYFVSKKLKKRHNITDERGALYAAAETWVDALNGRQYLGGSEPNLGDLVVFGVLRPIRYLKSGKDMVENTRIGEWFTRMENQMKPHRLQEA
;
A
#
# COMPACT_ATOMS: atom_id res chain seq x y z
N MET A 1 4.75 -67.89 3.52
CA MET A 1 4.57 -67.44 2.13
C MET A 1 3.41 -66.46 2.08
N ALA A 2 3.71 -65.25 1.63
CA ALA A 2 2.83 -64.32 0.91
C ALA A 2 1.48 -63.85 1.52
N THR A 3 1.41 -62.52 1.73
CA THR A 3 0.28 -61.60 1.40
C THR A 3 -1.03 -61.76 2.19
N THR A 4 -1.70 -60.75 2.76
CA THR A 4 -1.85 -59.35 2.37
C THR A 4 -2.64 -58.57 3.45
N MET A 5 -2.35 -57.27 3.55
CA MET A 5 -3.25 -56.15 3.93
C MET A 5 -3.83 -56.04 5.35
N SER A 6 -3.37 -55.01 6.07
CA SER A 6 -4.22 -53.85 6.43
C SER A 6 -3.37 -52.72 7.01
N LYS A 7 -3.21 -51.64 6.23
CA LYS A 7 -2.63 -50.35 6.65
C LYS A 7 -3.79 -49.45 7.10
N ILE A 8 -3.92 -49.18 8.39
CA ILE A 8 -4.65 -48.00 8.91
C ILE A 8 -3.89 -47.49 10.11
N SER A 9 -3.24 -46.32 9.95
CA SER A 9 -2.91 -45.33 11.00
C SER A 9 -1.81 -44.42 10.47
N ARG A 10 -2.14 -43.17 10.14
CA ARG A 10 -1.30 -41.96 10.20
C ARG A 10 -1.98 -40.82 9.42
N LEU A 11 -2.75 -40.01 10.12
CA LEU A 11 -3.09 -38.64 9.72
C LEU A 11 -2.85 -37.73 10.93
N ALA A 12 -1.57 -37.50 11.22
CA ALA A 12 -1.15 -36.33 11.99
C ALA A 12 -0.72 -35.28 10.97
N ALA A 13 -1.56 -34.26 10.80
CA ALA A 13 -1.35 -33.19 9.85
C ALA A 13 -0.07 -32.42 10.15
N THR A 14 0.78 -32.39 9.14
CA THR A 14 1.93 -31.52 8.93
C THR A 14 1.49 -30.06 8.78
N GLY A 15 2.31 -29.14 9.29
CA GLY A 15 2.10 -27.71 9.07
C GLY A 15 2.80 -26.76 10.04
N ARG A 16 4.00 -27.10 10.53
CA ARG A 16 4.92 -26.13 11.14
C ARG A 16 5.73 -25.45 10.03
N ALA A 17 5.63 -24.14 9.94
CA ALA A 17 6.66 -23.29 9.33
C ALA A 17 6.69 -21.97 10.13
N LEU A 18 7.59 -21.89 11.11
CA LEU A 18 8.00 -20.63 11.73
C LEU A 18 9.48 -20.46 11.43
N ALA A 19 9.78 -19.30 10.87
CA ALA A 19 11.08 -18.86 10.40
C ALA A 19 12.13 -18.91 11.51
N ALA A 20 13.31 -19.42 11.15
CA ALA A 20 14.54 -19.21 11.86
C ALA A 20 15.21 -17.96 11.30
N SER A 21 15.60 -17.03 12.18
CA SER A 21 16.69 -16.10 11.88
C SER A 21 17.43 -15.77 13.17
N SER A 22 18.73 -16.00 13.10
CA SER A 22 19.75 -15.95 14.11
C SER A 22 20.02 -14.55 14.67
N THR A 23 20.22 -14.51 15.97
CA THR A 23 20.72 -13.39 16.76
C THR A 23 22.16 -13.04 16.38
N SER A 24 22.45 -11.75 16.12
CA SER A 24 23.80 -11.20 16.27
C SER A 24 23.70 -9.81 16.91
N ARG A 25 24.20 -9.71 18.14
CA ARG A 25 24.35 -8.48 18.92
C ARG A 25 25.51 -7.66 18.34
N ARG A 26 25.32 -6.36 18.16
CA ARG A 26 26.42 -5.38 18.27
C ARG A 26 25.96 -4.13 19.02
N HIS A 27 26.71 -3.83 20.07
CA HIS A 27 26.73 -2.59 20.84
C HIS A 27 27.25 -1.43 19.99
N LEU A 28 26.73 -0.21 20.19
CA LEU A 28 27.46 1.09 20.29
C LEU A 28 26.41 2.21 20.50
N SER A 29 26.31 2.80 21.70
CA SER A 29 27.01 4.01 22.18
C SER A 29 26.22 5.30 21.93
N LEU A 30 25.75 5.89 23.03
CA LEU A 30 25.17 7.22 23.17
C LEU A 30 26.07 8.32 22.58
N GLN A 31 25.48 9.31 21.91
CA GLN A 31 25.86 10.71 22.09
C GLN A 31 24.64 11.63 22.05
N THR A 32 24.49 12.38 23.14
CA THR A 32 23.54 13.45 23.39
C THR A 32 24.10 14.75 22.80
N ALA A 33 23.29 15.50 22.06
CA ALA A 33 23.59 16.90 21.76
C ALA A 33 22.34 17.75 22.02
N LEU A 34 22.42 18.54 23.09
CA LEU A 34 21.52 19.63 23.45
C LEU A 34 21.74 20.77 22.46
N PHE A 35 20.67 21.38 21.94
CA PHE A 35 20.74 22.77 21.48
C PHE A 35 19.53 23.57 21.94
N CYS A 36 19.83 24.66 22.61
CA CYS A 36 18.93 25.61 23.23
C CYS A 36 18.24 26.51 22.21
N SER A 37 17.01 26.86 22.58
CA SER A 37 16.10 27.83 21.99
C SER A 37 16.69 29.25 21.90
N ARG A 38 16.31 30.00 20.86
CA ARG A 38 16.21 31.46 20.94
C ARG A 38 15.19 32.02 19.95
N ASN A 39 14.08 32.48 20.51
CA ASN A 39 13.01 33.24 19.88
C ASN A 39 13.47 34.68 19.62
N SER A 40 13.05 35.28 18.50
CA SER A 40 12.88 36.73 18.36
C SER A 40 11.75 37.02 17.38
N THR A 41 10.61 37.38 17.96
CA THR A 41 9.46 38.03 17.34
C THR A 41 9.77 39.48 16.97
N TYR A 42 9.44 39.90 15.75
CA TYR A 42 9.04 41.26 15.46
C TYR A 42 7.86 41.25 14.49
N SER A 43 6.74 41.79 14.95
CA SER A 43 5.55 42.12 14.17
C SER A 43 5.58 43.60 13.84
N TYR A 44 5.11 44.01 12.65
CA TYR A 44 4.09 45.07 12.52
C TYR A 44 3.51 45.17 11.09
N ALA A 45 2.18 45.20 11.07
CA ALA A 45 1.14 45.63 10.12
C ALA A 45 1.40 46.06 8.64
N GLN A 46 0.49 45.51 7.80
CA GLN A 46 -0.20 45.89 6.55
C GLN A 46 -0.61 47.40 6.37
N PRO A 47 -1.34 47.87 5.30
CA PRO A 47 -2.00 47.20 4.14
C PRO A 47 -1.99 47.92 2.74
N SER A 48 -2.62 47.23 1.75
CA SER A 48 -3.56 47.71 0.70
C SER A 48 -3.14 48.16 -0.72
N HIS A 49 -3.52 47.31 -1.69
CA HIS A 49 -4.35 47.50 -2.91
C HIS A 49 -4.01 48.49 -4.06
N TRP A 50 -4.57 48.15 -5.25
CA TRP A 50 -4.68 48.87 -6.55
C TRP A 50 -3.53 48.59 -7.55
N PHE A 51 -3.68 48.31 -8.86
CA PHE A 51 -4.81 48.37 -9.81
C PHE A 51 -4.57 47.48 -11.05
N SER A 52 -5.59 47.47 -11.92
CA SER A 52 -5.95 46.59 -13.04
C SER A 52 -5.51 47.04 -14.45
N SER A 53 -5.80 46.17 -15.44
CA SER A 53 -5.97 46.36 -16.90
C SER A 53 -4.69 46.46 -17.75
N LEU A 54 -4.45 45.59 -18.75
CA LEU A 54 -5.19 45.25 -19.98
C LEU A 54 -5.28 46.43 -20.96
N ASP A 55 -4.61 46.32 -22.11
CA ASP A 55 -5.25 46.62 -23.40
C ASP A 55 -4.51 46.05 -24.61
N LYS A 56 -5.33 45.58 -25.56
CA LYS A 56 -5.02 45.18 -26.95
C LYS A 56 -4.93 46.43 -27.82
N VAL A 57 -4.08 46.44 -28.85
CA VAL A 57 -4.37 47.14 -30.13
C VAL A 57 -3.78 46.39 -31.32
N THR A 58 -4.56 46.38 -32.39
CA THR A 58 -4.46 45.78 -33.72
C THR A 58 -3.69 46.61 -34.76
N GLY A 59 -2.97 45.94 -35.68
CA GLY A 59 -3.10 46.12 -37.13
C GLY A 59 -2.30 47.20 -37.90
N GLY A 60 -1.49 46.76 -38.88
CA GLY A 60 -1.47 47.32 -40.25
C GLY A 60 -0.17 47.92 -40.84
N GLN A 61 0.45 47.19 -41.80
CA GLN A 61 1.17 47.59 -43.06
C GLN A 61 2.28 48.68 -43.01
N ASN A 62 3.39 48.70 -43.76
CA ASN A 62 3.89 48.07 -45.00
C ASN A 62 5.42 48.38 -45.12
N CYS A 63 6.23 47.54 -45.81
CA CYS A 63 7.25 47.89 -46.84
C CYS A 63 8.44 46.89 -46.95
N ASP A 64 8.60 46.39 -48.18
CA ASP A 64 9.82 46.12 -48.96
C ASP A 64 10.92 45.13 -48.48
N GLY A 65 10.92 43.96 -49.13
CA GLY A 65 11.98 43.59 -50.08
C GLY A 65 13.30 43.02 -49.54
N TRP A 66 13.45 41.69 -49.60
CA TRP A 66 14.51 41.00 -50.35
C TRP A 66 14.28 39.48 -50.40
N LYS A 67 14.38 38.93 -51.61
CA LYS A 67 14.37 37.49 -51.89
C LYS A 67 15.80 36.94 -51.71
N VAL A 68 15.97 35.86 -50.97
CA VAL A 68 17.00 34.86 -51.27
C VAL A 68 16.39 33.47 -51.09
N CYS A 69 16.32 32.73 -52.19
CA CYS A 69 16.02 31.30 -52.20
C CYS A 69 17.26 30.52 -51.74
N TYR A 70 17.13 29.74 -50.67
CA TYR A 70 17.91 28.51 -50.50
C TYR A 70 16.93 27.36 -50.36
N SER A 71 16.71 26.68 -51.49
CA SER A 71 16.04 25.40 -51.54
C SER A 71 16.97 24.29 -51.05
N SER A 72 16.36 23.29 -50.41
CA SER A 72 16.75 21.88 -50.47
C SER A 72 18.10 21.46 -49.88
N VAL A 73 18.24 21.51 -48.55
CA VAL A 73 19.07 20.52 -47.80
C VAL A 73 18.46 20.09 -46.45
N ALA A 74 17.30 20.63 -46.04
CA ALA A 74 16.74 20.37 -44.71
C ALA A 74 16.03 19.01 -44.57
N SER A 75 15.84 18.25 -45.66
CA SER A 75 15.04 17.02 -45.66
C SER A 75 15.87 15.76 -45.38
N ALA A 76 17.18 15.77 -45.62
CA ALA A 76 18.04 14.60 -45.39
C ALA A 76 18.67 14.56 -43.98
N ALA A 77 18.72 15.71 -43.29
CA ALA A 77 19.23 15.79 -41.92
C ALA A 77 18.18 15.43 -40.85
N ARG A 78 16.92 15.18 -41.26
CA ARG A 78 15.82 14.82 -40.35
C ARG A 78 15.57 13.31 -40.23
N GLU A 79 16.07 12.48 -41.15
CA GLU A 79 15.81 11.03 -41.15
C GLU A 79 16.90 10.19 -40.47
N LEU A 80 18.08 10.75 -40.16
CA LEU A 80 19.17 10.01 -39.50
C LEU A 80 19.32 10.32 -38.01
N HIS A 81 18.44 11.15 -37.45
CA HIS A 81 18.49 11.55 -36.04
C HIS A 81 17.15 11.36 -35.33
N GLU A 82 16.41 10.29 -35.69
CA GLU A 82 15.21 9.88 -34.97
C GLU A 82 15.31 8.42 -34.45
N LYS A 83 16.52 7.84 -34.47
CA LYS A 83 16.74 6.46 -34.02
C LYS A 83 17.50 6.26 -32.71
N ASP A 84 18.06 7.30 -32.08
CA ASP A 84 18.85 7.12 -30.85
C ASP A 84 18.63 8.25 -29.82
N LEU A 85 17.37 8.50 -29.44
CA LEU A 85 17.06 9.20 -28.19
C LEU A 85 16.55 8.16 -27.17
N PRO A 86 17.12 8.07 -25.96
CA PRO A 86 16.64 7.15 -24.93
C PRO A 86 15.18 7.48 -24.62
N GLN A 87 14.32 6.46 -24.71
CA GLN A 87 12.88 6.51 -24.45
C GLN A 87 12.59 6.74 -22.95
N SER A 88 12.97 7.91 -22.44
CA SER A 88 12.61 8.40 -21.12
C SER A 88 11.32 9.22 -21.25
N ASN A 89 10.18 8.56 -21.05
CA ASN A 89 8.79 9.06 -20.91
C ASN A 89 7.76 8.30 -21.75
N ARG A 90 7.76 6.96 -21.69
CA ARG A 90 6.49 6.25 -21.73
C ARG A 90 6.05 6.07 -20.28
N ASN A 91 4.99 6.77 -19.86
CA ASN A 91 4.26 6.39 -18.65
C ASN A 91 3.98 4.89 -18.78
N TYR A 92 4.60 4.06 -17.95
CA TYR A 92 4.39 2.61 -17.99
C TYR A 92 2.93 2.35 -17.58
N VAL A 93 2.11 2.00 -18.56
CA VAL A 93 0.73 1.56 -18.34
C VAL A 93 0.65 0.11 -18.79
N PRO A 94 0.55 -0.86 -17.87
CA PRO A 94 0.38 -2.26 -18.21
C PRO A 94 -0.96 -2.49 -18.94
N ASN A 95 -1.01 -3.48 -19.84
CA ASN A 95 -2.22 -3.73 -20.65
C ASN A 95 -3.24 -4.58 -19.87
N ASP A 96 -2.76 -5.61 -19.17
CA ASP A 96 -3.62 -6.49 -18.35
C ASP A 96 -3.01 -6.67 -16.96
N VAL A 97 -3.74 -6.22 -15.95
CA VAL A 97 -3.36 -6.37 -14.54
C VAL A 97 -4.48 -7.11 -13.82
N VAL A 98 -4.16 -8.24 -13.20
CA VAL A 98 -5.14 -9.03 -12.43
C VAL A 98 -4.61 -9.27 -11.02
N LEU A 99 -5.33 -8.75 -10.02
CA LEU A 99 -5.01 -8.89 -8.61
C LEU A 99 -5.86 -10.00 -7.98
N TYR A 100 -5.21 -11.11 -7.60
CA TYR A 100 -5.80 -12.17 -6.80
C TYR A 100 -5.64 -11.83 -5.32
N GLN A 101 -6.75 -11.66 -4.61
CA GLN A 101 -6.72 -11.09 -3.26
C GLN A 101 -7.75 -11.67 -2.30
N TYR A 102 -7.65 -11.24 -1.04
CA TYR A 102 -8.77 -11.16 -0.12
C TYR A 102 -9.04 -9.70 0.22
N GLN A 103 -10.30 -9.25 0.13
CA GLN A 103 -10.67 -7.86 0.35
C GLN A 103 -10.28 -7.33 1.74
N ALA A 104 -10.36 -8.17 2.76
CA ALA A 104 -10.01 -7.81 4.14
C ALA A 104 -8.51 -7.99 4.49
N CYS A 105 -7.69 -8.49 3.56
CA CYS A 105 -6.28 -8.80 3.85
C CYS A 105 -5.42 -7.53 3.83
N PRO A 106 -4.62 -7.26 4.88
CA PRO A 106 -3.75 -6.08 4.92
C PRO A 106 -2.70 -6.11 3.79
N PHE A 107 -2.11 -7.28 3.49
CA PHE A 107 -1.10 -7.41 2.44
C PHE A 107 -1.66 -7.15 1.04
N CYS A 108 -2.89 -7.59 0.78
CA CYS A 108 -3.58 -7.28 -0.48
C CYS A 108 -3.90 -5.79 -0.59
N ASN A 109 -4.30 -5.18 0.52
CA ASN A 109 -4.62 -3.75 0.53
C ASN A 109 -3.39 -2.84 0.39
N LYS A 110 -2.18 -3.30 0.74
CA LYS A 110 -0.93 -2.61 0.35
C LYS A 110 -0.80 -2.49 -1.16
N VAL A 111 -0.92 -3.60 -1.89
CA VAL A 111 -0.84 -3.63 -3.36
C VAL A 111 -1.99 -2.82 -3.97
N LYS A 112 -3.19 -2.94 -3.40
CA LYS A 112 -4.36 -2.19 -3.86
C LYS A 112 -4.18 -0.67 -3.71
N ALA A 113 -3.69 -0.20 -2.56
CA ALA A 113 -3.38 1.22 -2.35
C ALA A 113 -2.33 1.72 -3.34
N PHE A 114 -1.30 0.91 -3.62
CA PHE A 114 -0.31 1.22 -4.66
C PHE A 114 -0.94 1.39 -6.04
N LEU A 115 -1.73 0.40 -6.50
CA LEU A 115 -2.35 0.44 -7.82
C LEU A 115 -3.32 1.64 -7.96
N GLU A 116 -4.10 1.93 -6.91
CA GLU A 116 -5.04 3.05 -6.89
C GLU A 116 -4.35 4.42 -6.88
N TYR A 117 -3.24 4.56 -6.15
CA TYR A 117 -2.48 5.82 -6.13
C TYR A 117 -1.86 6.14 -7.49
N TYR A 118 -1.25 5.14 -8.13
CA TYR A 118 -0.63 5.28 -9.46
C TYR A 118 -1.63 5.20 -10.64
N ASP A 119 -2.94 5.15 -10.37
CA ASP A 119 -4.00 5.05 -11.41
C ASP A 119 -3.85 3.86 -12.36
N ILE A 120 -3.31 2.75 -11.86
CA ILE A 120 -3.11 1.56 -12.68
C ILE A 120 -4.44 0.82 -12.73
N PRO A 121 -5.06 0.64 -13.90
CA PRO A 121 -6.28 -0.17 -14.00
C PRO A 121 -5.97 -1.63 -13.72
N TYR A 122 -6.81 -2.32 -12.95
CA TYR A 122 -6.64 -3.74 -12.64
C TYR A 122 -7.99 -4.45 -12.52
N LYS A 123 -8.00 -5.77 -12.69
CA LYS A 123 -9.14 -6.64 -12.41
C LYS A 123 -8.93 -7.30 -11.05
N ILE A 124 -10.01 -7.52 -10.31
CA ILE A 124 -9.96 -8.20 -9.01
C ILE A 124 -10.48 -9.63 -9.19
N VAL A 125 -9.70 -10.60 -8.71
CA VAL A 125 -10.15 -11.97 -8.51
C VAL A 125 -10.16 -12.26 -7.01
N GLU A 126 -11.34 -12.31 -6.42
CA GLU A 126 -11.50 -12.62 -5.00
C GLU A 126 -11.31 -14.13 -4.79
N VAL A 127 -10.23 -14.49 -4.09
CA VAL A 127 -9.87 -15.89 -3.86
C VAL A 127 -10.73 -16.45 -2.73
N ASN A 128 -11.28 -17.66 -2.90
CA ASN A 128 -12.00 -18.33 -1.83
C ASN A 128 -11.00 -18.79 -0.74
N PRO A 129 -11.10 -18.31 0.53
CA PRO A 129 -10.11 -18.62 1.55
C PRO A 129 -10.03 -20.10 1.98
N ILE A 130 -11.09 -20.87 1.71
CA ILE A 130 -11.21 -22.28 2.10
C ILE A 130 -10.60 -23.18 1.02
N ASN A 131 -11.07 -23.05 -0.23
CA ASN A 131 -10.69 -23.99 -1.29
C ASN A 131 -9.62 -23.45 -2.27
N LYS A 132 -9.39 -22.13 -2.28
CA LYS A 132 -8.38 -21.42 -3.08
C LYS A 132 -8.34 -21.83 -4.55
N LYS A 133 -9.50 -22.15 -5.15
CA LYS A 133 -9.60 -22.67 -6.54
C LYS A 133 -9.00 -21.70 -7.56
N GLU A 134 -9.15 -20.40 -7.32
CA GLU A 134 -8.77 -19.31 -8.21
C GLU A 134 -7.25 -19.20 -8.39
N ILE A 135 -6.46 -19.73 -7.46
CA ILE A 135 -4.98 -19.70 -7.47
C ILE A 135 -4.35 -21.09 -7.55
N LYS A 136 -5.12 -22.13 -7.93
CA LYS A 136 -4.60 -23.50 -8.08
C LYS A 136 -3.52 -23.64 -9.14
N TRP A 137 -3.51 -22.77 -10.14
CA TRP A 137 -2.52 -22.74 -11.21
C TRP A 137 -1.14 -22.24 -10.75
N SER A 138 -1.05 -21.49 -9.63
CA SER A 138 0.22 -20.92 -9.12
C SER A 138 0.79 -21.76 -7.98
N ASP A 139 2.08 -22.10 -8.02
CA ASP A 139 2.75 -22.78 -6.90
C ASP A 139 2.74 -21.99 -5.59
N TYR A 140 2.64 -20.67 -5.68
CA TYR A 140 2.44 -19.79 -4.55
C TYR A 140 0.98 -19.84 -4.06
N ARG A 141 0.76 -20.38 -2.85
CA ARG A 141 -0.59 -20.64 -2.28
C ARG A 141 -1.09 -19.55 -1.30
N LYS A 142 -0.53 -18.34 -1.40
CA LYS A 142 -0.89 -17.17 -0.58
C LYS A 142 -1.30 -16.02 -1.50
N VAL A 143 -1.96 -15.01 -0.94
CA VAL A 143 -2.32 -13.75 -1.61
C VAL A 143 -1.57 -12.59 -0.93
N PRO A 144 -1.35 -11.46 -1.62
CA PRO A 144 -1.71 -11.17 -3.01
C PRO A 144 -0.85 -11.90 -4.04
N ILE A 145 -1.43 -12.17 -5.21
CA ILE A 145 -0.73 -12.50 -6.46
C ILE A 145 -1.17 -11.47 -7.49
N LEU A 146 -0.21 -10.80 -8.13
CA LEU A 146 -0.48 -9.84 -9.20
C LEU A 146 0.00 -10.44 -10.52
N MET A 147 -0.89 -10.57 -11.48
CA MET A 147 -0.53 -10.87 -12.87
C MET A 147 -0.41 -9.55 -13.62
N VAL A 148 0.69 -9.35 -14.34
CA VAL A 148 0.95 -8.16 -15.14
C VAL A 148 1.44 -8.61 -16.51
N ASP A 149 0.64 -8.41 -17.55
CA ASP A 149 0.96 -8.80 -18.93
C ASP A 149 1.40 -10.27 -19.06
N GLY A 150 0.77 -11.16 -18.28
CA GLY A 150 1.09 -12.59 -18.24
C GLY A 150 2.22 -12.99 -17.28
N GLU A 151 2.94 -12.04 -16.69
CA GLU A 151 3.95 -12.32 -15.67
C GLU A 151 3.32 -12.40 -14.27
N GLN A 152 3.66 -13.46 -13.53
CA GLN A 152 3.26 -13.60 -12.14
C GLN A 152 4.22 -12.89 -11.19
N MET A 153 3.66 -12.02 -10.33
CA MET A 153 4.33 -11.43 -9.18
C MET A 153 3.66 -11.88 -7.88
N VAL A 154 4.46 -12.23 -6.89
CA VAL A 154 4.02 -12.74 -5.57
C VAL A 154 4.72 -11.96 -4.47
N ASN A 155 4.22 -12.08 -3.24
CA ASN A 155 4.64 -11.29 -2.08
C ASN A 155 4.34 -9.79 -2.25
N SER A 156 3.52 -9.23 -1.36
CA SER A 156 3.05 -7.85 -1.47
C SER A 156 4.16 -6.80 -1.57
N SER A 157 5.31 -7.02 -0.90
CA SER A 157 6.40 -6.03 -0.91
C SER A 157 7.20 -6.14 -2.21
N ASP A 158 7.52 -7.37 -2.64
CA ASP A 158 8.20 -7.63 -3.92
C ASP A 158 7.34 -7.18 -5.13
N ILE A 159 6.01 -7.33 -5.05
CA ILE A 159 5.07 -6.81 -6.05
C ILE A 159 5.20 -5.28 -6.17
N ILE A 160 5.18 -4.57 -5.04
CA ILE A 160 5.30 -3.11 -5.01
C ILE A 160 6.64 -2.67 -5.59
N ASP A 161 7.74 -3.33 -5.21
CA ASP A 161 9.10 -2.98 -5.67
C ASP A 161 9.22 -3.12 -7.19
N LYS A 162 8.78 -4.26 -7.73
CA LYS A 162 8.82 -4.53 -9.16
C LYS A 162 7.95 -3.55 -9.94
N MET A 163 6.75 -3.26 -9.46
CA MET A 163 5.84 -2.32 -10.14
C MET A 163 6.37 -0.89 -10.06
N PHE A 164 6.90 -0.47 -8.91
CA PHE A 164 7.51 0.84 -8.74
C PHE A 164 8.69 1.04 -9.68
N GLN A 165 9.60 0.05 -9.79
CA GLN A 165 10.71 0.09 -10.75
C GLN A 165 10.26 0.17 -12.21
N ARG A 166 9.13 -0.47 -12.58
CA ARG A 166 8.60 -0.37 -13.95
C ARG A 166 8.05 1.02 -14.26
N ILE A 167 7.46 1.70 -13.28
CA ILE A 167 6.90 3.05 -13.43
C ILE A 167 8.01 4.11 -13.36
N HIS A 168 9.04 3.86 -12.57
CA HIS A 168 10.15 4.78 -12.31
C HIS A 168 11.51 4.13 -12.60
N PRO A 169 11.85 3.82 -13.87
CA PRO A 169 13.08 3.11 -14.22
C PRO A 169 14.34 3.88 -13.86
N ASP A 170 14.27 5.22 -13.85
CA ASP A 170 15.40 6.10 -13.51
C ASP A 170 15.52 6.38 -12.00
N SER A 171 14.63 5.80 -11.17
CA SER A 171 14.73 5.95 -9.72
C SER A 171 15.94 5.16 -9.20
N ILE A 172 16.90 5.88 -8.62
CA ILE A 172 18.22 5.33 -8.25
C ILE A 172 18.13 4.41 -7.03
N SER A 173 17.12 4.61 -6.18
CA SER A 173 16.70 3.70 -5.11
C SER A 173 15.45 4.28 -4.44
N GLU A 174 14.70 3.44 -3.73
CA GLU A 174 13.70 3.96 -2.79
C GLU A 174 14.39 4.78 -1.69
N ASP A 175 13.64 5.73 -1.12
CA ASP A 175 14.06 6.49 0.04
C ASP A 175 14.21 5.58 1.28
N ASP A 176 15.33 5.71 1.99
CA ASP A 176 15.68 4.89 3.16
C ASP A 176 14.61 4.99 4.27
N GLU A 177 13.98 6.17 4.41
CA GLU A 177 12.89 6.37 5.37
C GLU A 177 11.64 5.59 4.95
N ALA A 178 11.26 5.62 3.67
CA ALA A 178 10.17 4.78 3.15
C ALA A 178 10.45 3.28 3.39
N GLN A 179 11.66 2.80 3.09
CA GLN A 179 12.02 1.39 3.30
C GLN A 179 11.92 0.98 4.78
N LYS A 180 12.39 1.84 5.69
CA LYS A 180 12.26 1.64 7.15
C LYS A 180 10.80 1.46 7.56
N TRP A 181 9.91 2.33 7.10
CA TRP A 181 8.49 2.28 7.47
C TRP A 181 7.77 1.08 6.85
N ARG A 182 8.13 0.68 5.63
CA ARG A 182 7.66 -0.58 5.03
C ARG A 182 8.05 -1.79 5.87
N GLY A 183 9.30 -1.84 6.32
CA GLY A 183 9.77 -2.86 7.25
C GLY A 183 9.01 -2.84 8.58
N TRP A 184 8.76 -1.66 9.14
CA TRP A 184 7.97 -1.52 10.38
C TRP A 184 6.53 -2.01 10.21
N VAL A 185 5.89 -1.75 9.07
CA VAL A 185 4.54 -2.25 8.78
C VAL A 185 4.49 -3.77 8.85
N ASP A 186 5.38 -4.44 8.14
CA ASP A 186 5.38 -5.90 8.01
C ASP A 186 5.82 -6.61 9.29
N ASN A 187 6.70 -6.00 10.09
CA ASN A 187 7.27 -6.61 11.30
C ASN A 187 6.59 -6.18 12.60
N HIS A 188 5.77 -5.12 12.59
CA HIS A 188 5.13 -4.60 13.79
C HIS A 188 3.64 -4.31 13.58
N LEU A 189 3.28 -3.36 12.70
CA LEU A 189 1.91 -2.86 12.62
C LEU A 189 0.90 -3.98 12.35
N VAL A 190 1.15 -4.85 11.37
CA VAL A 190 0.25 -5.97 11.03
C VAL A 190 0.01 -6.93 12.20
N HIS A 191 0.97 -7.07 13.11
CA HIS A 191 0.86 -7.93 14.28
C HIS A 191 0.03 -7.30 15.41
N VAL A 192 -0.15 -5.98 15.40
CA VAL A 192 -1.05 -5.25 16.32
C VAL A 192 -2.51 -5.35 15.86
N LEU A 193 -2.77 -5.41 14.55
CA LEU A 193 -4.13 -5.40 14.00
C LEU A 193 -4.97 -6.61 14.40
N SER A 194 -4.44 -7.83 14.24
CA SER A 194 -5.21 -9.06 14.51
C SER A 194 -5.69 -9.16 15.98
N PRO A 195 -4.84 -8.91 17.00
CA PRO A 195 -5.31 -8.81 18.38
C PRO A 195 -6.42 -7.77 18.61
N ASN A 196 -6.43 -6.68 17.84
CA ASN A 196 -7.37 -5.57 18.01
C ASN A 196 -8.73 -5.79 17.36
N ILE A 197 -8.77 -6.39 16.17
CA ILE A 197 -10.04 -6.69 15.48
C ILE A 197 -10.75 -7.91 16.08
N TYR A 198 -10.01 -8.78 16.77
CA TYR A 198 -10.53 -9.98 17.44
C TYR A 198 -10.42 -9.91 18.97
N ARG A 199 -10.41 -8.70 19.55
CA ARG A 199 -10.16 -8.47 20.98
C ARG A 199 -11.28 -9.01 21.88
N SER A 200 -12.53 -8.84 21.47
CA SER A 200 -13.74 -9.35 22.14
C SER A 200 -14.58 -10.21 21.19
N PRO A 201 -15.50 -11.05 21.69
CA PRO A 201 -16.39 -11.84 20.82
C PRO A 201 -17.21 -10.99 19.86
N SER A 202 -17.67 -9.81 20.29
CA SER A 202 -18.42 -8.87 19.44
C SER A 202 -17.57 -8.32 18.30
N GLU A 203 -16.35 -7.88 18.59
CA GLU A 203 -15.42 -7.36 17.57
C GLU A 203 -14.99 -8.49 16.60
N ALA A 204 -14.85 -9.71 17.11
CA ALA A 204 -14.54 -10.86 16.27
C ALA A 204 -15.68 -11.21 15.31
N LEU A 205 -16.93 -11.18 15.78
CA LEU A 205 -18.11 -11.37 14.93
C LEU A 205 -18.25 -10.25 13.90
N GLU A 206 -18.04 -8.98 14.29
CA GLU A 206 -18.02 -7.83 13.38
C GLU A 206 -16.98 -8.04 12.27
N SER A 207 -15.76 -8.40 12.64
CA SER A 207 -14.67 -8.64 11.69
C SER A 207 -14.97 -9.77 10.71
N PHE A 208 -15.55 -10.88 11.20
CA PHE A 208 -15.93 -11.98 10.34
C PHE A 208 -17.15 -11.71 9.48
N ASP A 209 -18.09 -10.90 9.95
CA ASP A 209 -19.19 -10.43 9.13
C ASP A 209 -18.67 -9.59 7.96
N TYR A 210 -17.71 -8.70 8.21
CA TYR A 210 -17.03 -7.96 7.15
C TYR A 210 -16.28 -8.88 6.18
N ILE A 211 -15.44 -9.80 6.69
CA ILE A 211 -14.64 -10.73 5.88
C ILE A 211 -15.53 -11.60 4.98
N THR A 212 -16.60 -12.17 5.54
CA THR A 212 -17.47 -13.08 4.80
C THR A 212 -18.48 -12.35 3.93
N GLY A 213 -18.81 -11.10 4.24
CA GLY A 213 -19.68 -10.25 3.43
C GLY A 213 -19.01 -9.69 2.18
N HIS A 214 -17.69 -9.51 2.21
CA HIS A 214 -16.93 -8.94 1.10
C HIS A 214 -15.96 -9.92 0.43
N GLY A 215 -15.91 -11.16 0.91
CA GLY A 215 -15.06 -12.22 0.36
C GLY A 215 -15.84 -13.21 -0.53
N ASN A 216 -15.10 -14.09 -1.20
CA ASN A 216 -15.66 -15.14 -2.04
C ASN A 216 -16.03 -16.38 -1.19
N PHE A 217 -17.24 -16.37 -0.64
CA PHE A 217 -17.82 -17.47 0.13
C PHE A 217 -19.19 -17.85 -0.42
N SER A 218 -19.49 -19.16 -0.45
CA SER A 218 -20.89 -19.61 -0.62
C SER A 218 -21.71 -19.28 0.64
N PHE A 219 -23.04 -19.31 0.52
CA PHE A 219 -23.94 -18.98 1.63
C PHE A 219 -23.66 -19.81 2.90
N THR A 220 -23.50 -21.12 2.75
CA THR A 220 -23.21 -22.03 3.87
C THR A 220 -21.81 -21.79 4.45
N GLU A 221 -20.80 -21.62 3.59
CA GLU A 221 -19.44 -21.31 4.04
C GLU A 221 -19.40 -19.99 4.80
N ARG A 222 -20.13 -18.96 4.33
CA ARG A 222 -20.26 -17.66 4.98
C ARG A 222 -20.84 -17.81 6.38
N LEU A 223 -21.93 -18.57 6.54
CA LEU A 223 -22.54 -18.78 7.86
C LEU A 223 -21.57 -19.49 8.82
N VAL A 224 -20.94 -20.58 8.37
CA VAL A 224 -19.98 -21.35 9.17
C VAL A 224 -18.75 -20.49 9.52
N ALA A 225 -18.16 -19.83 8.52
CA ALA A 225 -17.00 -18.98 8.71
C ALA A 225 -17.31 -17.81 9.65
N LYS A 226 -18.49 -17.19 9.55
CA LYS A 226 -18.89 -16.08 10.40
C LYS A 226 -18.83 -16.45 11.88
N TYR A 227 -19.48 -17.54 12.27
CA TYR A 227 -19.58 -17.90 13.68
C TYR A 227 -18.38 -18.73 14.17
N ALA A 228 -18.04 -19.82 13.47
CA ALA A 228 -16.95 -20.69 13.88
C ALA A 228 -15.58 -20.01 13.69
N GLY A 229 -15.41 -19.26 12.59
CA GLY A 229 -14.20 -18.49 12.33
C GLY A 229 -14.00 -17.37 13.35
N ALA A 230 -15.05 -16.62 13.70
CA ALA A 230 -14.97 -15.60 14.76
C ALA A 230 -14.56 -16.20 16.11
N ALA A 231 -15.19 -17.31 16.52
CA ALA A 231 -14.83 -17.99 17.77
C ALA A 231 -13.36 -18.46 17.75
N ALA A 232 -12.92 -19.10 16.67
CA ALA A 232 -11.54 -19.54 16.52
C ALA A 232 -10.55 -18.37 16.57
N MET A 233 -10.82 -17.30 15.82
CA MET A 233 -9.93 -16.14 15.75
C MET A 233 -9.89 -15.33 17.05
N TYR A 234 -10.98 -15.31 17.83
CA TYR A 234 -10.94 -14.76 19.18
C TYR A 234 -9.91 -15.47 20.07
N PHE A 235 -9.84 -16.81 20.05
CA PHE A 235 -8.83 -17.53 20.82
C PHE A 235 -7.42 -17.42 20.21
N VAL A 236 -7.31 -17.40 18.88
CA VAL A 236 -6.03 -17.18 18.19
C VAL A 236 -5.49 -15.79 18.51
N SER A 237 -6.33 -14.76 18.57
CA SER A 237 -5.92 -13.38 18.88
C SER A 237 -5.30 -13.29 20.28
N LYS A 238 -5.84 -14.00 21.27
CA LYS A 238 -5.24 -14.07 22.62
C LYS A 238 -3.88 -14.78 22.64
N LYS A 239 -3.66 -15.75 21.74
CA LYS A 239 -2.34 -16.37 21.56
C LYS A 239 -1.36 -15.43 20.85
N LEU A 240 -1.82 -14.72 19.82
CA LEU A 240 -1.02 -13.73 19.09
C LEU A 240 -0.61 -12.58 20.01
N LYS A 241 -1.54 -12.08 20.82
CA LYS A 241 -1.28 -11.09 21.89
C LYS A 241 -0.08 -11.49 22.75
N LYS A 242 -0.08 -12.73 23.27
CA LYS A 242 1.03 -13.27 24.06
C LYS A 242 2.33 -13.41 23.24
N ARG A 243 2.25 -13.90 22.00
CA ARG A 243 3.41 -14.08 21.12
C ARG A 243 4.11 -12.76 20.80
N HIS A 244 3.34 -11.71 20.59
CA HIS A 244 3.84 -10.38 20.20
C HIS A 244 4.01 -9.43 21.40
N ASN A 245 3.97 -9.95 22.64
CA ASN A 245 4.16 -9.19 23.87
C ASN A 245 3.23 -7.96 24.00
N ILE A 246 1.97 -8.11 23.59
CA ILE A 246 0.96 -7.06 23.70
C ILE A 246 0.23 -7.24 25.03
N THR A 247 0.31 -6.25 25.92
CA THR A 247 -0.41 -6.27 27.22
C THR A 247 -1.81 -5.68 27.10
N ASP A 248 -1.90 -4.49 26.51
CA ASP A 248 -3.16 -3.83 26.17
C ASP A 248 -3.29 -3.74 24.65
N GLU A 249 -4.28 -4.43 24.09
CA GLU A 249 -4.52 -4.43 22.65
C GLU A 249 -4.79 -3.02 22.11
N ARG A 250 -5.65 -2.23 22.80
CA ARG A 250 -6.03 -0.89 22.32
C ARG A 250 -4.91 0.11 22.49
N GLY A 251 -4.27 0.14 23.65
CA GLY A 251 -3.08 0.96 23.87
C GLY A 251 -1.97 0.67 22.87
N ALA A 252 -1.75 -0.59 22.47
CA ALA A 252 -0.78 -0.93 21.43
C ALA A 252 -1.19 -0.39 20.05
N LEU A 253 -2.48 -0.40 19.71
CA LEU A 253 -2.97 0.19 18.46
C LEU A 253 -2.81 1.71 18.45
N TYR A 254 -3.13 2.37 19.56
CA TYR A 254 -2.97 3.82 19.70
C TYR A 254 -1.50 4.22 19.62
N ALA A 255 -0.64 3.50 20.34
CA ALA A 255 0.80 3.73 20.29
C ALA A 255 1.36 3.54 18.87
N ALA A 256 0.89 2.54 18.13
CA ALA A 256 1.32 2.33 16.74
C ALA A 256 0.83 3.46 15.81
N ALA A 257 -0.41 3.93 15.99
CA ALA A 257 -0.95 5.06 15.25
C ALA A 257 -0.20 6.37 15.55
N GLU A 258 0.08 6.66 16.82
CA GLU A 258 0.85 7.85 17.22
C GLU A 258 2.31 7.76 16.76
N THR A 259 2.93 6.57 16.82
CA THR A 259 4.28 6.33 16.27
C THR A 259 4.33 6.68 14.79
N TRP A 260 3.28 6.35 14.03
CA TRP A 260 3.19 6.73 12.62
C TRP A 260 2.97 8.24 12.43
N VAL A 261 2.08 8.86 13.20
CA VAL A 261 1.84 10.31 13.11
C VAL A 261 3.10 11.11 13.44
N ASP A 262 3.84 10.70 14.49
CA ASP A 262 5.11 11.34 14.86
C ASP A 262 6.17 11.19 13.75
N ALA A 263 6.15 10.10 12.99
CA ALA A 263 7.02 9.89 11.84
C ALA A 263 6.83 10.91 10.72
N LEU A 264 5.59 11.39 10.54
CA LEU A 264 5.30 12.42 9.57
C LEU A 264 6.06 13.71 9.89
N ASN A 265 6.41 13.94 11.17
CA ASN A 265 7.22 15.08 11.62
C ASN A 265 6.65 16.43 11.11
N GLY A 266 5.32 16.57 11.18
CA GLY A 266 4.60 17.76 10.71
C GLY A 266 4.39 17.86 9.18
N ARG A 267 4.95 16.92 8.39
CA ARG A 267 4.69 16.83 6.94
C ARG A 267 3.26 16.36 6.66
N GLN A 268 2.75 16.66 5.46
CA GLN A 268 1.43 16.17 5.04
C GLN A 268 1.41 14.64 4.89
N TYR A 269 2.51 14.11 4.36
CA TYR A 269 2.78 12.69 4.15
C TYR A 269 4.24 12.39 4.52
N LEU A 270 4.60 11.13 4.67
CA LEU A 270 6.00 10.74 4.81
C LEU A 270 6.81 11.20 3.59
N GLY A 271 6.24 11.13 2.39
CA GLY A 271 6.82 11.68 1.15
C GLY A 271 6.90 13.21 1.06
N GLY A 272 6.49 13.95 2.09
CA GLY A 272 6.49 15.42 2.09
C GLY A 272 5.16 15.98 1.61
N SER A 273 5.11 16.47 0.37
CA SER A 273 3.91 17.05 -0.25
C SER A 273 2.98 16.00 -0.88
N GLU A 274 3.51 14.84 -1.23
CA GLU A 274 2.78 13.72 -1.84
C GLU A 274 3.08 12.42 -1.08
N PRO A 275 2.15 11.44 -1.08
CA PRO A 275 2.41 10.12 -0.52
C PRO A 275 3.62 9.42 -1.16
N ASN A 276 4.48 8.81 -0.35
CA ASN A 276 5.49 7.86 -0.82
C ASN A 276 5.06 6.41 -0.54
N LEU A 277 5.90 5.43 -0.91
CA LEU A 277 5.60 4.02 -0.68
C LEU A 277 5.37 3.66 0.79
N GLY A 278 6.01 4.37 1.73
CA GLY A 278 5.79 4.22 3.16
C GLY A 278 4.37 4.61 3.57
N ASP A 279 3.88 5.76 3.08
CA ASP A 279 2.48 6.17 3.27
C ASP A 279 1.50 5.13 2.72
N LEU A 280 1.74 4.66 1.49
CA LEU A 280 0.85 3.71 0.80
C LEU A 280 0.70 2.40 1.56
N VAL A 281 1.80 1.86 2.11
CA VAL A 281 1.72 0.58 2.84
C VAL A 281 1.04 0.73 4.19
N VAL A 282 1.27 1.83 4.93
CA VAL A 282 0.60 2.07 6.23
C VAL A 282 -0.89 2.27 6.00
N PHE A 283 -1.24 3.09 5.01
CA PHE A 283 -2.63 3.32 4.64
C PHE A 283 -3.30 2.00 4.21
N GLY A 284 -2.64 1.24 3.33
CA GLY A 284 -3.12 -0.05 2.85
C GLY A 284 -3.42 -1.04 3.98
N VAL A 285 -2.55 -1.17 4.99
CA VAL A 285 -2.81 -2.13 6.08
C VAL A 285 -3.88 -1.68 7.06
N LEU A 286 -4.05 -0.36 7.26
CA LEU A 286 -5.07 0.19 8.16
C LEU A 286 -6.46 0.27 7.52
N ARG A 287 -6.54 0.38 6.19
CA ARG A 287 -7.80 0.56 5.47
C ARG A 287 -8.87 -0.50 5.76
N PRO A 288 -8.58 -1.81 5.79
CA PRO A 288 -9.60 -2.82 6.08
C PRO A 288 -10.27 -2.67 7.44
N ILE A 289 -9.59 -2.04 8.41
CA ILE A 289 -10.10 -1.91 9.78
C ILE A 289 -10.78 -0.57 10.04
N ARG A 290 -10.66 0.40 9.12
CA ARG A 290 -11.09 1.81 9.27
C ARG A 290 -12.52 1.97 9.77
N TYR A 291 -13.43 1.12 9.29
CA TYR A 291 -14.87 1.20 9.57
C TYR A 291 -15.35 0.18 10.61
N LEU A 292 -14.46 -0.71 11.06
CA LEU A 292 -14.73 -1.60 12.20
C LEU A 292 -14.65 -0.80 13.49
N LYS A 293 -15.25 -1.31 14.57
CA LYS A 293 -15.15 -0.71 15.90
C LYS A 293 -13.71 -0.35 16.28
N SER A 294 -12.76 -1.23 15.96
CA SER A 294 -11.33 -0.99 16.23
C SER A 294 -10.73 0.20 15.51
N GLY A 295 -11.08 0.41 14.24
CA GLY A 295 -10.53 1.52 13.46
C GLY A 295 -11.19 2.84 13.82
N LYS A 296 -12.49 2.84 14.11
CA LYS A 296 -13.22 4.01 14.62
C LYS A 296 -12.62 4.49 15.94
N ASP A 297 -12.45 3.56 16.88
CA ASP A 297 -11.85 3.81 18.20
C ASP A 297 -10.41 4.34 18.09
N MET A 298 -9.60 3.78 17.17
CA MET A 298 -8.26 4.30 16.85
C MET A 298 -8.29 5.74 16.34
N VAL A 299 -9.16 6.06 15.39
CA VAL A 299 -9.26 7.41 14.81
C VAL A 299 -9.78 8.42 15.84
N GLU A 300 -10.72 8.03 16.70
CA GLU A 300 -11.29 8.89 17.74
C GLU A 300 -10.31 9.23 18.87
N ASN A 301 -9.35 8.34 19.15
CA ASN A 301 -8.43 8.46 20.28
C ASN A 301 -6.98 8.78 19.86
N THR A 302 -6.73 9.09 18.58
CA THR A 302 -5.38 9.40 18.08
C THR A 302 -5.42 10.51 17.04
N ARG A 303 -4.25 11.06 16.71
CA ARG A 303 -4.08 12.11 15.69
C ARG A 303 -4.07 11.58 14.25
N ILE A 304 -4.25 10.27 14.03
CA ILE A 304 -4.09 9.65 12.71
C ILE A 304 -5.19 10.03 11.71
N GLY A 305 -6.35 10.47 12.19
CA GLY A 305 -7.55 10.70 11.38
C GLY A 305 -7.35 11.68 10.23
N GLU A 306 -6.63 12.78 10.44
CA GLU A 306 -6.39 13.78 9.39
C GLU A 306 -5.50 13.23 8.27
N TRP A 307 -4.40 12.57 8.61
CA TRP A 307 -3.54 11.92 7.62
C TRP A 307 -4.30 10.82 6.87
N PHE A 308 -5.10 10.03 7.58
CA PHE A 308 -5.89 8.97 6.96
C PHE A 308 -6.86 9.52 5.91
N THR A 309 -7.57 10.62 6.26
CA THR A 309 -8.51 11.28 5.35
C THR A 309 -7.79 11.87 4.13
N ARG A 310 -6.60 12.47 4.32
CA ARG A 310 -5.76 12.93 3.21
C ARG A 310 -5.39 11.78 2.27
N MET A 311 -4.97 10.64 2.83
CA MET A 311 -4.66 9.44 2.05
C MET A 311 -5.87 8.91 1.27
N GLU A 312 -7.07 8.86 1.88
CA GLU A 312 -8.30 8.45 1.19
C GLU A 312 -8.56 9.32 -0.05
N ASN A 313 -8.33 10.63 0.05
CA ASN A 313 -8.52 11.58 -1.05
C ASN A 313 -7.48 11.45 -2.19
N GLN A 314 -6.32 10.82 -1.91
CA GLN A 314 -5.29 10.55 -2.93
C GLN A 314 -5.55 9.27 -3.72
N MET A 315 -6.40 8.37 -3.21
CA MET A 315 -6.70 7.12 -3.89
C MET A 315 -7.63 7.36 -5.08
N LYS A 316 -7.23 6.90 -6.26
CA LYS A 316 -8.12 6.90 -7.42
C LYS A 316 -8.99 5.65 -7.33
N PRO A 317 -10.32 5.79 -7.15
CA PRO A 317 -11.18 4.65 -6.94
C PRO A 317 -11.08 3.68 -8.11
N HIS A 318 -11.07 2.39 -7.79
CA HIS A 318 -11.04 1.32 -8.77
C HIS A 318 -12.16 1.50 -9.80
N ARG A 319 -11.78 1.80 -11.04
CA ARG A 319 -12.68 1.76 -12.19
C ARG A 319 -12.71 0.31 -12.66
N LEU A 320 -13.86 -0.35 -12.50
CA LEU A 320 -14.08 -1.64 -13.14
C LEU A 320 -13.84 -1.45 -14.64
N GLN A 321 -12.87 -2.16 -15.21
CA GLN A 321 -12.88 -2.41 -16.65
C GLN A 321 -14.10 -3.30 -16.88
N GLU A 322 -15.19 -2.71 -17.38
CA GLU A 322 -16.29 -3.47 -17.97
C GLU A 322 -15.66 -4.33 -19.08
N ALA A 323 -15.75 -5.65 -18.88
CA ALA A 323 -15.20 -6.64 -19.81
C ALA A 323 -16.06 -6.74 -21.07
#